data_AF-A0A238KXW1-F1
#
_entry.id   AF-A0A238KXW1-F1
#
_cell.length_a   1.000
_cell.length_b   1.000
_cell.length_c   1.000
_cell.angle_alpha   90.00
_cell.angle_beta   90.00
_cell.angle_gamma   90.00
#
_symmetry.space_group_name_H-M   'P 1'
#
loop_
_entity.id
_entity.type
_entity.pdbx_description
1 polymer ?
#
loop_
_entity_poly.entity_id
_entity_poly.type
_entity_poly.pdbx_seq_one_letter_code
_entity_poly.pdbx_strand_id
1 'polypeptide(L)' 'MSHTPHELAEEFPEFVEKMSDLKQSDAHFAKLADEYHDVNRQVHRAETNVEPMSEQAEVELRKQRSSLKDEIYSMLNA' A
#
# COMPACT_ATOMS: atom_id res chain seq x y z
N MET A 1 7.76 11.03 14.54
CA MET A 1 6.79 10.74 13.46
C MET A 1 7.27 9.47 12.79
N SER A 2 6.48 8.38 12.79
CA SER A 2 6.87 7.17 12.05
C SER A 2 6.66 7.44 10.57
N HIS A 3 7.73 7.76 9.85
CA HIS A 3 7.70 7.82 8.40
C HIS A 3 7.65 6.36 7.93
N THR A 4 6.47 5.86 7.59
CA THR A 4 6.37 4.56 6.93
C THR A 4 6.73 4.80 5.46
N PRO A 5 7.84 4.25 4.94
CA PRO A 5 8.23 4.44 3.55
C PRO A 5 7.24 3.72 2.62
N HIS A 6 7.23 4.05 1.33
CA HIS A 6 6.35 3.42 0.33
C HIS A 6 4.87 3.75 0.54
N GLU A 7 4.55 4.97 0.96
CA GLU A 7 3.16 5.41 0.92
C GLU A 7 2.70 5.58 -0.54
N LEU A 8 1.41 5.38 -0.82
CA LEU A 8 0.88 5.50 -2.18
C LEU A 8 1.17 6.87 -2.82
N ALA A 9 1.19 7.94 -2.02
CA ALA A 9 1.53 9.27 -2.50
C ALA A 9 3.01 9.43 -2.90
N GLU A 10 3.90 8.61 -2.36
CA GLU A 10 5.33 8.56 -2.74
C GLU A 10 5.55 7.67 -3.97
N GLU A 11 4.81 6.58 -4.07
CA GLU A 11 4.88 5.63 -5.20
C GLU A 11 4.22 6.21 -6.47
N PHE A 12 3.18 7.03 -6.30
CA PHE A 12 2.38 7.60 -7.39
C PHE A 12 2.16 9.12 -7.22
N PRO A 13 3.23 9.93 -7.17
CA PRO A 13 3.14 11.36 -6.89
C PRO A 13 2.30 12.13 -7.93
N GLU A 14 2.28 11.68 -9.17
CA GLU A 14 1.50 12.28 -10.27
C GLU A 14 -0.01 11.98 -10.17
N PHE A 15 -0.41 10.98 -9.37
CA PHE A 15 -1.80 10.56 -9.21
C PHE A 15 -2.41 10.99 -7.88
N VAL A 16 -1.72 11.78 -7.05
CA VAL A 16 -2.18 12.16 -5.69
C VAL A 16 -3.57 12.78 -5.69
N GLU A 17 -3.86 13.70 -6.62
CA GLU A 17 -5.19 14.30 -6.74
C GLU A 17 -6.24 13.25 -7.13
N LYS A 18 -5.97 12.45 -8.16
CA LYS A 18 -6.88 11.37 -8.61
C LYS A 18 -7.13 10.34 -7.50
N MET A 19 -6.12 9.98 -6.73
CA MET A 19 -6.26 9.08 -5.57
C MET A 19 -7.17 9.68 -4.49
N SER A 20 -7.04 10.97 -4.22
CA SER A 20 -7.91 11.67 -3.26
C SER A 20 -9.37 11.67 -3.71
N ASP A 21 -9.60 11.92 -5.00
CA ASP A 21 -10.95 11.91 -5.58
C ASP A 21 -11.55 10.49 -5.59
N LEU A 22 -10.78 9.49 -6.01
CA LEU A 22 -11.22 8.09 -6.01
C LEU A 22 -11.47 7.57 -4.60
N LYS A 23 -10.67 7.96 -3.60
CA LYS A 23 -10.95 7.61 -2.19
C LYS A 23 -12.30 8.11 -1.70
N GLN A 24 -12.80 9.23 -2.23
CA GLN A 24 -14.08 9.80 -1.83
C GLN A 24 -15.26 9.28 -2.66
N SER A 25 -15.01 8.95 -3.92
CA SER A 25 -16.05 8.61 -4.89
C SER A 25 -16.19 7.11 -5.18
N ASP A 26 -15.15 6.31 -4.92
CA ASP A 26 -15.08 4.88 -5.17
C ASP A 26 -14.75 4.11 -3.88
N ALA A 27 -15.76 3.38 -3.36
CA ALA A 27 -15.61 2.59 -2.14
C ALA A 27 -14.67 1.38 -2.31
N HIS A 28 -14.46 0.87 -3.54
CA HIS A 28 -13.48 -0.17 -3.82
C HIS A 28 -12.07 0.40 -3.73
N PHE A 29 -11.84 1.54 -4.39
CA PHE A 29 -10.55 2.23 -4.33
C PHE A 29 -10.16 2.61 -2.89
N ALA A 30 -11.12 3.13 -2.12
CA ALA A 30 -10.91 3.47 -0.71
C ALA A 30 -10.42 2.26 0.10
N LYS A 31 -11.07 1.09 -0.07
CA LYS A 31 -10.68 -0.15 0.60
C LYS A 31 -9.29 -0.63 0.18
N LEU A 32 -8.98 -0.60 -1.12
CA LEU A 32 -7.67 -1.01 -1.62
C LEU A 32 -6.56 -0.12 -1.05
N ALA A 33 -6.78 1.19 -1.00
CA ALA A 33 -5.80 2.11 -0.49
C ALA A 33 -5.57 1.97 1.03
N ASP A 34 -6.62 1.66 1.79
CA ASP A 34 -6.51 1.36 3.21
C ASP A 34 -5.79 0.01 3.44
N GLU A 35 -6.14 -1.02 2.68
CA GLU A 35 -5.48 -2.34 2.74
C GLU A 35 -3.99 -2.22 2.39
N TYR A 36 -3.66 -1.45 1.36
CA TYR A 36 -2.28 -1.17 0.99
C TYR A 36 -1.52 -0.50 2.13
N HIS A 37 -2.12 0.49 2.79
CA HIS A 37 -1.50 1.19 3.91
C HIS A 37 -1.23 0.23 5.09
N ASP A 38 -2.18 -0.65 5.40
CA ASP A 38 -2.03 -1.65 6.46
C ASP A 38 -0.96 -2.69 6.14
N VAL A 39 -0.95 -3.24 4.93
CA VAL A 39 0.06 -4.20 4.48
C VAL A 39 1.44 -3.55 4.45
N ASN A 40 1.56 -2.31 3.97
CA ASN A 40 2.82 -1.59 3.93
C ASN A 40 3.39 -1.36 5.34
N ARG A 41 2.54 -1.02 6.32
CA ARG A 41 2.95 -0.94 7.73
C ARG A 41 3.43 -2.28 8.26
N GLN A 42 2.77 -3.38 7.93
CA GLN A 42 3.19 -4.72 8.35
C GLN A 42 4.54 -5.10 7.74
N VAL A 43 4.73 -4.87 6.44
CA VAL A 43 6.02 -5.07 5.74
C VAL A 43 7.11 -4.25 6.42
N HIS A 44 6.86 -2.97 6.69
CA HIS A 44 7.85 -2.11 7.34
C HIS A 44 8.23 -2.61 8.75
N ARG A 45 7.26 -3.09 9.54
CA ARG A 45 7.52 -3.67 10.88
C ARG A 45 8.33 -4.97 10.81
N ALA A 46 8.05 -5.82 9.82
CA ALA A 46 8.81 -7.02 9.55
C ALA A 46 10.26 -6.67 9.15
N GLU A 47 10.44 -5.78 8.17
CA GLU A 47 11.76 -5.35 7.67
C GLU A 47 12.62 -4.65 8.74
N THR A 48 11.99 -3.96 9.70
CA THR A 48 12.66 -3.30 10.83
C THR A 48 12.88 -4.23 12.02
N ASN A 49 12.54 -5.52 11.92
CA ASN A 49 12.59 -6.51 13.01
C ASN A 49 11.81 -6.07 14.28
N VAL A 50 10.82 -5.19 14.13
CA VAL A 50 9.96 -4.76 15.24
C VAL A 50 8.98 -5.88 15.59
N GLU A 51 8.48 -6.59 14.58
CA GLU A 51 7.66 -7.79 14.73
C GLU A 51 8.32 -8.93 13.92
N PRO A 52 9.20 -9.74 14.54
CA PRO A 52 9.86 -10.84 13.85
C PRO A 52 8.83 -11.88 13.41
N MET A 53 8.83 -12.18 12.11
CA MET A 53 8.00 -13.23 11.55
C MET A 53 8.83 -14.21 10.72
N SER A 54 8.22 -15.28 10.22
CA SER A 54 8.94 -16.20 9.34
C SER A 54 9.24 -15.52 8.01
N GLU A 55 10.38 -15.86 7.40
CA GLU A 55 10.75 -15.38 6.07
C GLU A 55 9.64 -15.61 5.03
N GLN A 56 8.93 -16.73 5.16
CA GLN A 56 7.76 -17.05 4.34
C GLN A 56 6.64 -16.00 4.50
N ALA A 57 6.30 -15.62 5.73
CA ALA A 57 5.30 -14.59 5.99
C ALA A 57 5.72 -13.22 5.44
N GLU A 58 6.99 -12.84 5.58
CA GLU A 58 7.51 -11.58 5.02
C GLU A 58 7.43 -11.55 3.49
N VAL A 59 7.74 -12.67 2.84
CA VAL A 59 7.65 -12.81 1.39
C VAL A 59 6.19 -12.67 0.94
N GLU A 60 5.24 -13.29 1.63
CA GLU A 60 3.81 -13.17 1.30
C GLU A 60 3.30 -11.74 1.49
N LEU A 61 3.67 -11.04 2.57
CA LEU A 61 3.30 -9.64 2.76
C LEU A 61 3.85 -8.73 1.66
N ARG A 62 5.10 -8.93 1.25
CA ARG A 62 5.70 -8.15 0.15
C ARG A 62 4.99 -8.42 -1.18
N LYS A 63 4.59 -9.67 -1.46
CA LYS A 63 3.78 -10.01 -2.64
C LYS A 63 2.42 -9.34 -2.59
N GLN A 64 1.75 -9.36 -1.44
CA GLN A 64 0.45 -8.70 -1.27
C GLN A 64 0.57 -7.18 -1.49
N ARG A 65 1.60 -6.53 -0.95
CA ARG A 65 1.89 -5.11 -1.21
C ARG A 65 2.05 -4.83 -2.71
N SER A 66 2.80 -5.65 -3.43
CA SER A 66 2.99 -5.50 -4.88
C SER A 66 1.68 -5.69 -5.65
N SER A 67 0.89 -6.71 -5.31
CA SER A 67 -0.41 -6.96 -5.96
C SER A 67 -1.39 -5.79 -5.76
N LEU A 68 -1.48 -5.26 -4.54
CA LEU A 68 -2.33 -4.10 -4.24
C LEU A 68 -1.85 -2.87 -5.01
N LYS A 69 -0.52 -2.69 -5.13
CA LYS A 69 0.06 -1.60 -5.91
C LYS A 69 -0.36 -1.67 -7.37
N ASP A 70 -0.29 -2.86 -7.97
CA ASP A 70 -0.65 -3.08 -9.37
C ASP A 70 -2.15 -2.83 -9.61
N GLU A 71 -3.02 -3.27 -8.70
CA GLU A 71 -4.47 -3.03 -8.78
C GLU A 71 -4.81 -1.54 -8.67
N ILE A 72 -4.22 -0.84 -7.68
CA ILE A 72 -4.38 0.60 -7.51
C ILE A 72 -3.90 1.35 -8.76
N TYR A 73 -2.73 0.99 -9.30
CA TYR A 73 -2.22 1.61 -10.51
C TYR A 73 -3.12 1.38 -11.72
N SER A 74 -3.73 0.20 -11.84
CA SER A 74 -4.70 -0.11 -12.89
C SER A 74 -5.93 0.79 -12.80
N MET A 75 -6.47 1.02 -11.60
CA MET A 75 -7.59 1.94 -11.38
C MET A 75 -7.21 3.41 -11.66
N LEU A 76 -5.97 3.79 -11.37
CA LEU A 76 -5.48 5.15 -11.65
C LEU A 76 -5.24 5.41 -13.14
N ASN A 77 -5.04 4.39 -13.96
CA ASN A 77 -4.88 4.51 -15.40
C ASN A 77 -6.16 4.26 -16.21
N ALA A 78 -7.25 3.82 -15.56
CA ALA A 78 -8.57 3.75 -16.15
C ALA A 78 -9.17 5.15 -16.37
#